data_AF-A0A951I1H2-F1
#
_entry.id   AF-A0A951I1H2-F1
#
_cell.length_a   1.000
_cell.length_b   1.000
_cell.length_c   1.000
_cell.angle_alpha   90.00
_cell.angle_beta   90.00
_cell.angle_gamma   90.00
#
_symmetry.space_group_name_H-M   'P 1'
#
loop_
_entity.id
_entity.type
_entity.pdbx_description
1 polymer ?
#
loop_
_entity_poly.entity_id
_entity_poly.type
_entity_poly.pdbx_seq_one_letter_code
_entity_poly.pdbx_strand_id
1 'polypeptide(L)'
;KESTAALLDEAQTYAARTPAGTWQRVAAYTAIARLAARISDTKRFWELAPEVVRAANAVEDYAGDEDAIEIALDDSRADSAEALEPLGIADEVFRLDVFFATMARLDEEKALTSARTLGSERARAFALLAIAKVMLNTEVRSQKSEAGIKPRFSFWLLTSDYCS
;
A
#
# COMPACT_ATOMS: atom_id res chain seq x y z
N LYS A 1 -10.20 19.23 19.88
CA LYS A 1 -9.60 17.97 19.35
C LYS A 1 -9.03 18.32 18.00
N GLU A 2 -7.72 18.17 17.82
CA GLU A 2 -7.11 18.34 16.50
C GLU A 2 -7.63 17.26 15.54
N SER A 3 -7.84 17.65 14.29
CA SER A 3 -8.30 16.72 13.26
C SER A 3 -7.11 15.93 12.71
N THR A 4 -7.35 14.70 12.25
CA THR A 4 -6.32 13.88 11.58
C THR A 4 -5.66 14.61 10.41
N ALA A 5 -6.42 15.43 9.67
CA ALA A 5 -5.89 16.23 8.57
C ALA A 5 -4.88 17.28 9.03
N ALA A 6 -5.14 17.96 10.16
CA ALA A 6 -4.22 18.94 10.73
C ALA A 6 -2.90 18.28 11.18
N LEU A 7 -2.97 17.09 11.77
CA LEU A 7 -1.78 16.32 12.15
C LEU A 7 -0.97 15.85 10.93
N LEU A 8 -1.63 15.50 9.82
CA LEU A 8 -0.95 15.16 8.57
C LEU A 8 -0.25 16.37 7.93
N ASP A 9 -0.88 17.54 7.96
CA ASP A 9 -0.27 18.80 7.50
C ASP A 9 0.98 19.16 8.33
N GLU A 10 0.89 18.99 9.64
CA GLU A 10 2.02 19.23 10.54
C GLU A 10 3.15 18.21 10.31
N ALA A 11 2.83 16.92 10.21
CA ALA A 11 3.80 15.87 9.89
C ALA A 11 4.50 16.14 8.55
N GLN A 12 3.76 16.59 7.53
CA GLN A 12 4.33 16.97 6.24
C GLN A 12 5.31 18.15 6.37
N THR A 13 5.01 19.10 7.25
CA THR A 13 5.93 20.22 7.55
C THR A 13 7.25 19.71 8.15
N TYR A 14 7.20 18.74 9.07
CA TYR A 14 8.42 18.13 9.62
C TYR A 14 9.18 17.27 8.60
N ALA A 15 8.47 16.50 7.76
CA ALA A 15 9.08 15.75 6.67
C ALA A 15 9.84 16.67 5.70
N ALA A 16 9.25 17.83 5.37
CA ALA A 16 9.89 18.82 4.50
C ALA A 16 11.16 19.46 5.11
N ARG A 17 11.22 19.57 6.45
CA ARG A 17 12.39 20.06 7.20
C ARG A 17 13.49 19.02 7.35
N THR A 18 13.19 17.74 7.14
CA THR A 18 14.19 16.68 7.19
C THR A 18 15.21 16.90 6.06
N PRO A 19 16.53 16.76 6.32
CA PRO A 19 17.55 17.01 5.30
C PRO A 19 17.29 16.22 4.01
N ALA A 20 17.49 16.87 2.85
CA ALA A 20 17.39 16.20 1.57
C ALA A 20 18.49 15.14 1.41
N GLY A 21 18.22 14.11 0.61
CA GLY A 21 19.17 13.01 0.38
C GLY A 21 19.37 12.07 1.57
N THR A 22 18.47 12.13 2.55
CA THR A 22 18.46 11.21 3.68
C THR A 22 17.30 10.22 3.56
N TRP A 23 17.54 8.96 3.94
CA TRP A 23 16.53 7.91 3.93
C TRP A 23 15.37 8.24 4.89
N GLN A 24 15.64 8.96 5.98
CA GLN A 24 14.62 9.43 6.94
C GLN A 24 13.57 10.30 6.26
N ARG A 25 13.97 11.13 5.28
CA ARG A 25 13.02 11.97 4.53
C ARG A 25 12.11 11.13 3.63
N VAL A 26 12.65 10.08 3.02
CA VAL A 26 11.88 9.12 2.22
C VAL A 26 10.86 8.41 3.10
N ALA A 27 11.30 7.92 4.27
CA ALA A 27 10.45 7.25 5.25
C ALA A 27 9.31 8.16 5.73
N ALA A 28 9.62 9.43 6.06
CA ALA A 28 8.62 10.39 6.54
C ALA A 28 7.52 10.66 5.51
N TYR A 29 7.87 10.96 4.25
CA TYR A 29 6.86 11.17 3.21
C TYR A 29 6.06 9.89 2.91
N THR A 30 6.73 8.73 2.92
CA THR A 30 6.08 7.44 2.67
C THR A 30 5.05 7.13 3.76
N ALA A 31 5.39 7.36 5.03
CA ALA A 31 4.49 7.16 6.17
C ALA A 31 3.22 8.01 6.05
N ILE A 32 3.39 9.31 5.76
CA ILE A 32 2.28 10.27 5.64
C ILE A 32 1.40 9.88 4.46
N ALA A 33 1.99 9.54 3.30
CA ALA A 33 1.23 9.10 2.15
C ALA A 33 0.44 7.82 2.46
N ARG A 34 1.07 6.78 3.03
CA ARG A 34 0.38 5.54 3.39
C ARG A 34 -0.76 5.77 4.39
N LEU A 35 -0.57 6.64 5.37
CA LEU A 35 -1.63 7.01 6.30
C LEU A 35 -2.78 7.71 5.58
N ALA A 36 -2.50 8.62 4.65
CA ALA A 36 -3.52 9.26 3.80
C ALA A 36 -4.32 8.23 2.99
N ALA A 37 -3.67 7.23 2.40
CA ALA A 37 -4.35 6.13 1.71
C ALA A 37 -5.24 5.29 2.64
N ARG A 38 -4.77 4.98 3.86
CA ARG A 38 -5.54 4.21 4.85
C ARG A 38 -6.81 4.94 5.30
N ILE A 39 -6.77 6.26 5.43
CA ILE A 39 -7.95 7.08 5.79
C ILE A 39 -8.80 7.49 4.57
N SER A 40 -8.56 6.88 3.39
CA SER A 40 -9.26 7.20 2.14
C SER A 40 -9.09 8.64 1.63
N ASP A 41 -8.05 9.36 2.06
CA ASP A 41 -7.65 10.64 1.49
C ASP A 41 -6.73 10.41 0.28
N THR A 42 -7.33 9.87 -0.77
CA THR A 42 -6.62 9.53 -2.02
C THR A 42 -6.03 10.77 -2.70
N LYS A 43 -6.65 11.95 -2.53
CA LYS A 43 -6.13 13.20 -3.07
C LYS A 43 -4.77 13.52 -2.46
N ARG A 44 -4.68 13.54 -1.13
CA ARG A 44 -3.44 13.80 -0.40
C ARG A 44 -2.37 12.74 -0.68
N PHE A 45 -2.77 11.47 -0.81
CA PHE A 45 -1.84 10.41 -1.23
C PHE A 45 -1.15 10.75 -2.56
N TRP A 46 -1.92 11.16 -3.57
CA TRP A 46 -1.37 11.49 -4.89
C TRP A 46 -0.59 12.81 -4.90
N GLU A 47 -0.88 13.75 -4.02
CA GLU A 47 -0.07 14.95 -3.82
C GLU A 47 1.30 14.62 -3.19
N LEU A 48 1.37 13.63 -2.31
CA LEU A 48 2.59 13.21 -1.63
C LEU A 48 3.42 12.20 -2.41
N ALA A 49 2.83 11.42 -3.32
CA ALA A 49 3.55 10.40 -4.08
C ALA A 49 4.76 10.95 -4.88
N PRO A 50 4.67 12.10 -5.57
CA PRO A 50 5.83 12.72 -6.20
C PRO A 50 6.93 13.13 -5.21
N GLU A 51 6.57 13.52 -3.98
CA GLU A 51 7.54 13.88 -2.93
C GLU A 51 8.30 12.65 -2.45
N VAL A 52 7.63 11.49 -2.32
CA VAL A 52 8.28 10.21 -1.99
C VAL A 52 9.32 9.85 -3.06
N VAL A 53 8.93 9.87 -4.34
CA VAL A 53 9.84 9.56 -5.45
C VAL A 53 11.00 10.55 -5.51
N ARG A 54 10.74 11.84 -5.31
CA ARG A 54 11.78 12.86 -5.30
C ARG A 54 12.75 12.67 -4.15
N ALA A 55 12.24 12.36 -2.95
CA ALA A 55 13.09 12.08 -1.80
C ALA A 55 13.93 10.83 -2.04
N ALA A 56 13.35 9.76 -2.57
CA ALA A 56 14.06 8.52 -2.89
C ALA A 56 15.20 8.75 -3.90
N ASN A 57 14.95 9.56 -4.94
CA ASN A 57 15.95 9.91 -5.94
C ASN A 57 17.09 10.80 -5.40
N ALA A 58 16.87 11.48 -4.26
CA ALA A 58 17.90 12.32 -3.66
C ALA A 58 18.89 11.52 -2.80
N VAL A 59 18.53 10.29 -2.40
CA VAL A 59 19.39 9.42 -1.58
C VAL A 59 20.31 8.63 -2.51
N GLU A 60 21.61 8.77 -2.30
CA GLU A 60 22.62 8.02 -3.07
C GLU A 60 22.51 6.52 -2.76
N ASP A 61 22.61 5.69 -3.80
CA ASP A 61 22.52 4.22 -3.74
C ASP A 61 21.24 3.65 -3.10
N TYR A 62 20.17 4.45 -2.95
CA TYR A 62 18.92 4.02 -2.34
C TYR A 62 18.34 2.78 -3.01
N ALA A 63 18.21 1.70 -2.23
CA ALA A 63 17.68 0.42 -2.63
C ALA A 63 16.19 0.28 -2.29
N GLY A 64 15.70 1.07 -1.33
CA GLY A 64 14.33 0.93 -0.81
C GLY A 64 14.18 -0.13 0.29
N ASP A 65 15.32 -0.60 0.81
CA ASP A 65 15.45 -1.57 1.91
C ASP A 65 16.45 -1.05 2.98
N GLU A 66 16.86 0.22 2.90
CA GLU A 66 17.69 0.85 3.93
C GLU A 66 16.88 1.06 5.22
N ASP A 67 17.01 0.06 6.09
CA ASP A 67 16.79 0.05 7.53
C ASP A 67 15.34 0.12 8.05
N ALA A 68 15.00 -0.94 8.79
CA ALA A 68 13.89 -0.99 9.72
C ALA A 68 14.10 0.07 10.81
N ILE A 69 13.24 1.08 10.87
CA ILE A 69 13.13 1.88 12.09
C ILE A 69 12.31 1.02 13.06
N GLU A 70 12.97 0.40 14.04
CA GLU A 70 12.29 -0.13 15.22
C GLU A 70 11.70 1.05 16.01
N ILE A 71 10.45 1.40 15.75
CA ILE A 71 9.66 2.22 16.66
C ILE A 71 9.00 1.24 17.64
N ALA A 72 9.77 0.83 18.65
CA ALA A 72 9.23 0.09 19.78
C ALA A 72 8.31 1.02 20.58
N LEU A 73 7.01 0.98 20.28
CA LEU A 73 5.99 1.48 21.20
C LEU A 73 5.90 0.44 22.33
N ASP A 74 6.38 0.82 23.50
CA ASP A 74 6.34 0.04 24.75
C ASP A 74 4.92 -0.47 25.01
N ASP A 75 4.72 -1.77 24.73
CA ASP A 75 3.43 -2.46 24.66
C ASP A 75 2.94 -2.87 26.06
N SER A 76 2.85 -1.89 26.96
CA SER A 76 2.21 -2.08 28.28
C SER A 76 0.71 -1.84 28.20
N ARG A 77 -0.01 -2.59 27.35
CA ARG A 77 -1.46 -2.96 27.47
C ARG A 77 -2.03 -3.50 26.14
N ALA A 78 -1.80 -4.78 25.85
CA ALA A 78 -2.49 -5.49 24.78
C ALA A 78 -3.19 -6.76 25.30
N ASP A 79 -4.24 -6.58 26.11
CA ASP A 79 -5.12 -7.66 26.60
C ASP A 79 -6.57 -7.51 26.09
N SER A 80 -6.75 -7.03 24.86
CA SER A 80 -8.08 -6.87 24.26
C SER A 80 -8.15 -7.53 22.89
N ALA A 81 -8.95 -8.60 22.82
CA ALA A 81 -9.25 -9.43 21.66
C ALA A 81 -10.09 -8.72 20.58
N GLU A 82 -9.68 -7.52 20.17
CA GLU A 82 -9.99 -6.97 18.87
C GLU A 82 -8.67 -6.87 18.13
N ALA A 83 -8.44 -7.80 17.21
CA ALA A 83 -7.43 -7.66 16.18
C ALA A 83 -7.84 -6.49 15.26
N LEU A 84 -7.76 -5.27 15.78
CA LEU A 84 -7.46 -4.10 14.98
C LEU A 84 -6.18 -4.47 14.25
N GLU A 85 -6.22 -4.56 12.91
CA GLU A 85 -4.99 -4.55 12.13
C GLU A 85 -4.08 -3.50 12.76
N PRO A 86 -2.84 -3.84 13.15
CA PRO A 86 -2.08 -3.01 14.06
C PRO A 86 -2.08 -1.57 13.54
N LEU A 87 -2.73 -0.69 14.31
CA LEU A 87 -2.44 0.75 14.31
C LEU A 87 -1.00 1.02 14.75
N GLY A 88 -0.23 -0.03 15.03
CA GLY A 88 1.21 -0.02 15.14
C GLY A 88 1.82 0.60 13.90
N ILE A 89 2.41 1.77 14.11
CA ILE A 89 3.64 2.19 13.43
C ILE A 89 4.80 1.28 13.93
N ALA A 90 4.52 0.01 14.18
CA ALA A 90 5.40 -1.00 14.73
C ALA A 90 5.52 -2.09 13.65
N ASP A 91 6.76 -2.38 13.27
CA ASP A 91 7.19 -3.51 12.45
C ASP A 91 6.95 -3.54 10.94
N GLU A 92 6.31 -2.55 10.31
CA GLU A 92 6.44 -2.43 8.86
C GLU A 92 7.71 -1.63 8.52
N VAL A 93 8.81 -2.37 8.33
CA VAL A 93 10.02 -1.94 7.61
C VAL A 93 9.65 -0.91 6.55
N PHE A 94 10.29 0.27 6.55
CA PHE A 94 9.97 1.34 5.60
C PHE A 94 10.36 0.91 4.19
N ARG A 95 9.36 0.40 3.48
CA ARG A 95 9.56 -0.42 2.29
C ARG A 95 8.96 0.23 1.07
N LEU A 96 9.84 0.63 0.15
CA LEU A 96 9.43 1.29 -1.09
C LEU A 96 8.50 0.38 -1.92
N ASP A 97 8.72 -0.94 -1.88
CA ASP A 97 7.85 -1.92 -2.53
C ASP A 97 6.43 -1.92 -1.96
N VAL A 98 6.26 -1.77 -0.63
CA VAL A 98 4.93 -1.67 -0.01
C VAL A 98 4.22 -0.38 -0.42
N PHE A 99 4.97 0.72 -0.58
CA PHE A 99 4.44 1.98 -1.09
C PHE A 99 3.93 1.84 -2.53
N PHE A 100 4.73 1.27 -3.44
CA PHE A 100 4.32 1.05 -4.83
C PHE A 100 3.20 0.03 -4.98
N ALA A 101 3.15 -0.99 -4.12
CA ALA A 101 2.00 -1.89 -4.05
C ALA A 101 0.72 -1.14 -3.65
N THR A 102 0.82 -0.18 -2.73
CA THR A 102 -0.31 0.68 -2.35
C THR A 102 -0.73 1.59 -3.51
N MET A 103 0.24 2.20 -4.22
CA MET A 103 -0.05 2.98 -5.43
C MET A 103 -0.77 2.15 -6.48
N ALA A 104 -0.30 0.93 -6.77
CA ALA A 104 -0.90 0.07 -7.79
C ALA A 104 -2.34 -0.33 -7.46
N ARG A 105 -2.65 -0.56 -6.18
CA ARG A 105 -4.03 -0.84 -5.75
C ARG A 105 -4.98 0.36 -5.96
N LEU A 106 -4.44 1.58 -5.98
CA LEU A 106 -5.21 2.80 -6.18
C LEU A 106 -5.32 3.17 -7.67
N ASP A 107 -4.20 3.14 -8.40
CA ASP A 107 -4.09 3.47 -9.83
C ASP A 107 -2.82 2.84 -10.40
N GLU A 108 -2.99 1.76 -11.17
CA GLU A 108 -1.89 0.98 -11.74
C GLU A 108 -1.03 1.79 -12.72
N GLU A 109 -1.65 2.62 -13.57
CA GLU A 109 -0.95 3.40 -14.59
C GLU A 109 -0.06 4.48 -13.95
N LYS A 110 -0.58 5.17 -12.93
CA LYS A 110 0.21 6.16 -12.19
C LYS A 110 1.32 5.51 -11.37
N ALA A 111 1.09 4.32 -10.82
CA ALA A 111 2.13 3.55 -10.12
C ALA A 111 3.29 3.21 -11.07
N LEU A 112 2.99 2.69 -12.27
CA LEU A 112 4.00 2.38 -13.29
C LEU A 112 4.76 3.62 -13.75
N THR A 113 4.06 4.72 -13.98
CA THR A 113 4.67 5.99 -14.37
C THR A 113 5.64 6.49 -13.30
N SER A 114 5.23 6.42 -12.03
CA SER A 114 6.05 6.85 -10.89
C SER A 114 7.24 5.92 -10.63
N ALA A 115 7.08 4.60 -10.84
CA ALA A 115 8.16 3.64 -10.66
C ALA A 115 9.28 3.89 -11.70
N ARG A 116 8.91 4.20 -12.95
CA ARG A 116 9.86 4.46 -14.04
C ARG A 116 10.72 5.71 -13.83
N THR A 117 10.29 6.64 -12.99
CA THR A 117 11.06 7.87 -12.70
C THR A 117 12.02 7.73 -11.52
N LEU A 118 12.07 6.55 -10.86
CA LEU A 118 13.09 6.26 -9.86
C LEU A 118 14.49 6.24 -10.51
N GLY A 119 15.45 6.93 -9.89
CA GLY A 119 16.81 7.09 -10.39
C GLY A 119 17.70 5.86 -10.15
N SER A 120 17.45 5.14 -9.05
CA SER A 120 18.13 3.89 -8.73
C SER A 120 17.51 2.72 -9.51
N GLU A 121 18.32 2.02 -10.31
CA GLU A 121 17.89 0.82 -11.04
C GLU A 121 17.38 -0.28 -10.09
N ARG A 122 17.98 -0.39 -8.90
CA ARG A 122 17.55 -1.35 -7.87
C ARG A 122 16.19 -0.97 -7.30
N ALA A 123 16.00 0.28 -6.87
CA ALA A 123 14.71 0.77 -6.38
C ALA A 123 13.61 0.63 -7.44
N ARG A 124 13.93 0.95 -8.70
CA ARG A 124 13.03 0.79 -9.84
C ARG A 124 12.60 -0.67 -10.03
N ALA A 125 13.56 -1.62 -9.99
CA ALA A 125 13.25 -3.04 -10.12
C ALA A 125 12.31 -3.52 -9.01
N PHE A 126 12.56 -3.15 -7.75
CA PHE A 126 11.68 -3.51 -6.64
C PHE A 126 10.29 -2.89 -6.75
N ALA A 127 10.18 -1.62 -7.15
CA ALA A 127 8.91 -0.97 -7.38
C ALA A 127 8.08 -1.69 -8.47
N LEU A 128 8.71 -2.04 -9.59
CA LEU A 128 8.05 -2.77 -10.68
C LEU A 128 7.61 -4.17 -10.26
N LEU A 129 8.44 -4.91 -9.51
CA LEU A 129 8.08 -6.23 -8.97
C LEU A 129 6.89 -6.14 -8.01
N ALA A 130 6.83 -5.09 -7.18
CA ALA A 130 5.72 -4.86 -6.26
C ALA A 130 4.40 -4.60 -7.00
N ILE A 131 4.45 -3.75 -8.04
CA ILE A 131 3.29 -3.47 -8.91
C ILE A 131 2.84 -4.77 -9.60
N ALA A 132 3.77 -5.51 -10.22
CA ALA A 132 3.48 -6.76 -10.90
C ALA A 132 2.82 -7.79 -9.97
N LYS A 133 3.27 -7.88 -8.71
CA LYS A 133 2.67 -8.75 -7.69
C LYS A 133 1.23 -8.36 -7.39
N VAL A 134 0.91 -7.07 -7.35
CA VAL A 134 -0.48 -6.60 -7.16
C VAL A 134 -1.34 -6.99 -8.34
N MET A 135 -0.89 -6.72 -9.57
CA MET A 135 -1.62 -7.06 -10.79
C MET A 135 -1.90 -8.57 -10.88
N LEU A 136 -0.88 -9.40 -10.63
CA LEU A 136 -1.03 -10.87 -10.63
C LEU A 136 -2.07 -11.34 -9.61
N ASN A 137 -2.09 -10.77 -8.41
CA ASN A 137 -3.07 -11.13 -7.40
C ASN A 137 -4.50 -10.75 -7.82
N THR A 138 -4.66 -9.62 -8.51
CA THR A 138 -5.95 -9.18 -9.06
C THR A 138 -6.43 -10.14 -10.17
N GLU A 139 -5.54 -10.52 -11.09
CA GLU A 139 -5.83 -11.47 -12.16
C GLU A 139 -6.22 -12.86 -11.63
N VAL A 140 -5.45 -13.40 -10.69
CA VAL A 140 -5.74 -14.71 -10.05
C VAL A 140 -7.10 -14.67 -9.34
N ARG A 141 -7.44 -13.57 -8.68
CA ARG A 141 -8.74 -13.40 -8.01
C ARG A 141 -9.89 -13.33 -9.03
N SER A 142 -9.68 -12.64 -10.15
CA SER A 142 -10.64 -12.56 -11.24
C SER A 142 -10.90 -13.94 -11.87
N GLN A 143 -9.85 -14.70 -12.20
CA GLN A 143 -9.97 -16.05 -12.75
C GLN A 143 -10.68 -17.03 -11.79
N LYS A 144 -10.42 -16.92 -10.48
CA LYS A 144 -11.09 -17.74 -9.46
C LYS A 144 -12.58 -17.40 -9.33
N SER A 145 -12.97 -16.15 -9.57
CA SER A 145 -14.38 -15.73 -9.57
C SER A 145 -15.14 -16.21 -10.81
N GLU A 146 -14.47 -16.31 -11.97
CA GLU A 146 -15.06 -16.82 -13.22
C GLU A 146 -15.17 -18.36 -13.23
N ALA A 147 -14.20 -19.07 -12.66
CA ALA A 147 -14.25 -20.53 -12.51
C ALA A 147 -15.31 -21.02 -11.49
N GLY A 148 -15.86 -20.12 -10.66
CA GLY A 148 -16.82 -20.42 -9.60
C GLY A 148 -18.30 -20.44 -10.03
N ILE A 149 -18.64 -20.15 -11.29
CA ILE A 149 -20.04 -20.07 -11.75
C ILE A 149 -20.33 -21.11 -12.84
N LYS A 150 -20.67 -22.33 -12.41
CA LYS A 150 -21.76 -23.12 -13.00
C LYS A 150 -22.42 -23.96 -11.89
N PRO A 151 -23.54 -23.53 -11.29
CA PRO A 151 -24.49 -24.52 -10.80
C PRO A 151 -24.99 -25.26 -12.04
N ARG A 152 -24.57 -26.52 -12.21
CA ARG A 152 -25.27 -27.46 -13.11
C ARG A 152 -26.66 -27.70 -12.50
N PHE A 153 -27.58 -26.77 -12.71
CA PHE A 153 -29.00 -27.12 -12.71
C PHE A 153 -29.24 -27.95 -13.97
N SER A 154 -28.92 -29.23 -13.86
CA SER A 154 -29.35 -30.25 -14.80
C SER A 154 -30.87 -30.37 -14.65
N PHE A 155 -31.54 -29.63 -15.53
CA PHE A 155 -32.82 -29.96 -16.14
C PHE A 155 -33.12 -31.46 -16.08
N TRP A 156 -34.07 -31.85 -15.22
CA TRP A 156 -34.85 -33.07 -15.35
C TRP A 156 -36.32 -32.67 -15.34
N LEU A 157 -36.85 -32.44 -16.54
CA LEU A 157 -38.24 -32.77 -16.83
C LEU A 157 -38.35 -34.30 -16.80
N LEU A 158 -39.20 -34.85 -15.95
CA LEU A 158 -39.98 -36.09 -16.17
C LEU A 158 -41.00 -36.15 -15.02
N THR A 159 -42.24 -35.71 -15.28
CA THR A 159 -43.41 -36.59 -15.46
C THR A 159 -43.64 -37.56 -14.29
N SER A 160 -44.65 -37.26 -13.47
CA SER A 160 -45.64 -38.28 -13.15
C SER A 160 -46.92 -37.61 -12.68
N ASP A 161 -47.91 -37.59 -13.58
CA ASP A 161 -49.29 -37.84 -13.18
C ASP A 161 -49.32 -39.14 -12.34
N TYR A 162 -50.13 -39.17 -11.28
CA TYR A 162 -50.99 -40.28 -10.81
C TYR A 162 -51.15 -40.32 -9.28
N CYS A 163 -52.43 -40.30 -8.87
CA CYS A 163 -53.06 -40.84 -7.64
C CYS A 163 -52.66 -40.22 -6.28
N SER A 164 -53.57 -39.93 -5.34
CA SER A 164 -55.02 -40.20 -5.22
C SER A 164 -55.62 -39.27 -4.17
#